data_AF-A0A968LVJ9-F1
#
_entry.id   AF-A0A968LVJ9-F1
#
_cell.length_a   1.000
_cell.length_b   1.000
_cell.length_c   1.000
_cell.angle_alpha   90.00
_cell.angle_beta   90.00
_cell.angle_gamma   90.00
#
_symmetry.space_group_name_H-M   'P 1'
#
loop_
_entity.id
_entity.type
_entity.pdbx_description
1 polymer ?
#
loop_
_entity_poly.entity_id
_entity_poly.type
_entity_poly.pdbx_seq_one_letter_code
_entity_poly.pdbx_strand_id
1 'polypeptide(L)'
;QPGWSESAPTSATVEDILAQRIAELTALFMAQRRRTGGDRASQIAQTWATILARRELGEGLPAIAQDLEMPYETVKTYVKLARRAL
;
A
#
# COMPACT_ATOMS: atom_id res chain seq x y z
N GLN A 1 10.31 38.77 -26.96
CA GLN A 1 9.52 37.57 -26.61
C GLN A 1 10.26 36.84 -25.51
N PRO A 2 9.64 36.55 -24.36
CA PRO A 2 10.19 35.55 -23.43
C PRO A 2 9.40 34.26 -23.60
N GLY A 3 10.11 33.19 -23.95
CA GLY A 3 9.62 31.82 -23.79
C GLY A 3 9.70 31.47 -22.30
N TRP A 4 8.55 31.27 -21.67
CA TRP A 4 8.52 30.59 -20.39
C TRP A 4 8.19 29.13 -20.65
N SER A 5 9.21 28.31 -20.36
CA SER A 5 9.16 26.87 -20.40
C SER A 5 7.94 26.36 -19.66
N GLU A 6 7.09 25.70 -20.43
CA GLU A 6 6.01 24.85 -19.96
C GLU A 6 6.59 23.91 -18.89
N SER A 7 6.16 24.10 -17.64
CA SER A 7 6.40 23.10 -16.60
C SER A 7 5.60 21.88 -17.01
N ALA A 8 6.23 20.96 -17.72
CA ALA A 8 5.59 19.71 -18.10
C ALA A 8 5.10 19.03 -16.81
N PRO A 9 3.82 18.64 -16.72
CA PRO A 9 3.36 17.87 -15.59
C PRO A 9 4.19 16.58 -15.56
N THR A 10 5.04 16.43 -14.55
CA THR A 10 5.73 15.17 -14.30
C THR A 10 4.64 14.12 -14.11
N SER A 11 4.44 13.30 -15.14
CA SER A 11 3.44 12.25 -15.09
C SER A 11 3.86 11.31 -13.96
N ALA A 12 3.03 11.18 -12.92
CA ALA A 12 3.32 10.34 -11.77
C ALA A 12 3.64 8.92 -12.25
N THR A 13 4.76 8.37 -11.79
CA THR A 13 5.16 7.02 -12.16
C THR A 13 4.26 5.99 -11.47
N VAL A 14 4.26 4.75 -11.96
CA VAL A 14 3.55 3.64 -11.31
C VAL A 14 4.04 3.45 -9.86
N GLU A 15 5.33 3.66 -9.61
CA GLU A 15 5.94 3.59 -8.28
C GLU A 15 5.43 4.70 -7.37
N ASP A 16 5.29 5.94 -7.87
CA ASP A 16 4.72 7.06 -7.10
C ASP A 16 3.26 6.78 -6.71
N ILE A 17 2.47 6.27 -7.65
CA ILE A 17 1.07 5.89 -7.41
C ILE A 17 0.99 4.79 -6.36
N LEU A 18 1.85 3.78 -6.46
CA LEU A 18 1.93 2.70 -5.48
C LEU A 18 2.28 3.23 -4.08
N ALA A 19 3.33 4.05 -3.98
CA ALA A 19 3.78 4.61 -2.70
C ALA A 19 2.69 5.47 -2.05
N GLN A 20 2.03 6.30 -2.85
CA GLN A 20 0.90 7.13 -2.39
C GLN A 20 -0.25 6.26 -1.87
N ARG A 21 -0.62 5.19 -2.60
CA ARG A 21 -1.66 4.27 -2.15
C ARG A 21 -1.32 3.51 -0.88
N ILE A 22 -0.07 3.07 -0.73
CA ILE A 22 0.40 2.45 0.50
C ILE A 22 0.29 3.42 1.68
N ALA A 23 0.68 4.67 1.50
CA ALA A 23 0.59 5.69 2.55
C ALA A 23 -0.86 5.95 2.97
N GLU A 24 -1.78 6.11 2.02
CA GLU A 24 -3.21 6.29 2.26
C GLU A 24 -3.82 5.14 3.05
N LEU A 25 -3.62 3.90 2.58
CA LEU A 25 -4.14 2.69 3.25
C LEU A 25 -3.53 2.51 4.64
N THR A 26 -2.24 2.81 4.79
CA THR A 26 -1.57 2.73 6.10
C THR A 26 -2.21 3.71 7.08
N ALA A 27 -2.47 4.95 6.67
CA ALA A 27 -3.13 5.95 7.51
C ALA A 27 -4.55 5.50 7.92
N LEU A 28 -5.32 4.91 6.99
CA LEU A 28 -6.66 4.37 7.28
C LEU A 28 -6.61 3.24 8.31
N PHE A 29 -5.73 2.25 8.12
CA PHE A 29 -5.59 1.13 9.06
C PHE A 29 -5.04 1.58 10.42
N MET A 30 -4.13 2.55 10.44
CA MET A 30 -3.63 3.15 11.67
C MET A 30 -4.71 3.91 12.43
N ALA A 31 -5.56 4.67 11.73
CA ALA A 31 -6.67 5.39 12.35
C ALA A 31 -7.64 4.44 13.06
N GLN A 32 -7.91 3.26 12.49
CA GLN A 32 -8.74 2.24 13.12
C GLN A 32 -8.06 1.58 14.32
N ARG A 33 -6.73 1.40 14.25
CA ARG A 33 -5.93 0.75 15.29
C ARG A 33 -5.42 1.69 16.38
N ARG A 34 -5.73 2.99 16.34
CA ARG A 34 -5.39 3.96 17.40
C ARG A 34 -5.85 3.56 18.80
N ARG A 35 -6.81 2.63 18.93
CA ARG A 35 -7.25 2.06 20.22
C ARG A 35 -6.37 0.93 20.77
N THR A 36 -5.48 0.34 19.97
CA THR A 36 -4.60 -0.80 20.36
C THR A 36 -3.11 -0.43 20.42
N GLY A 37 -2.82 0.89 20.47
CA GLY A 37 -1.52 1.55 20.52
C GLY A 37 -0.29 0.70 20.82
N GLY A 38 0.47 0.35 19.79
CA GLY A 38 1.80 -0.24 19.90
C GLY A 38 2.48 -0.42 18.53
N ASP A 39 3.80 -0.56 18.52
CA ASP A 39 4.63 -0.71 17.30
C ASP A 39 4.21 -1.90 16.42
N ARG A 40 3.59 -2.93 17.02
CA ARG A 40 3.07 -4.07 16.27
C ARG A 40 1.85 -3.70 15.42
N ALA A 41 1.04 -2.73 15.86
CA ALA A 41 -0.13 -2.30 15.12
C ALA A 41 0.25 -1.53 13.85
N SER A 42 1.32 -0.72 13.91
CA SER A 42 1.85 0.01 12.76
C SER A 42 2.48 -0.90 11.72
N GLN A 43 3.29 -1.88 12.15
CA GLN A 43 3.85 -2.87 11.25
C GLN A 43 2.75 -3.64 10.51
N ILE A 44 1.72 -4.12 11.21
CA ILE A 44 0.63 -4.84 10.56
C ILE A 44 -0.17 -3.92 9.62
N ALA A 45 -0.43 -2.67 10.00
CA ALA A 45 -1.11 -1.70 9.14
C ALA A 45 -0.33 -1.47 7.84
N GLN A 46 0.99 -1.31 7.94
CA GLN A 46 1.87 -1.13 6.79
C GLN A 46 1.89 -2.40 5.92
N THR A 47 2.03 -3.59 6.49
CA THR A 47 2.00 -4.85 5.74
C THR A 47 0.68 -5.03 4.99
N TRP A 48 -0.46 -4.74 5.63
CA TRP A 48 -1.77 -4.82 4.99
C TRP A 48 -1.91 -3.82 3.85
N ALA A 49 -1.45 -2.58 4.06
CA ALA A 49 -1.46 -1.53 3.04
C ALA A 49 -0.60 -1.90 1.83
N THR A 50 0.62 -2.39 2.04
CA THR A 50 1.53 -2.83 0.97
C THR A 50 0.92 -3.93 0.12
N ILE A 51 0.39 -4.98 0.75
CA ILE A 51 -0.21 -6.11 0.05
C ILE A 51 -1.45 -5.67 -0.74
N LEU A 52 -2.30 -4.85 -0.13
CA LEU A 52 -3.55 -4.42 -0.76
C LEU A 52 -3.30 -3.46 -1.93
N ALA A 53 -2.41 -2.45 -1.75
CA ALA A 53 -2.04 -1.51 -2.80
C ALA A 53 -1.46 -2.23 -4.02
N ARG A 54 -0.50 -3.13 -3.81
CA ARG A 54 0.08 -3.95 -4.89
C ARG A 54 -0.98 -4.77 -5.61
N ARG A 55 -1.93 -5.35 -4.86
CA ARG A 55 -3.03 -6.10 -5.45
C ARG A 55 -3.98 -5.22 -6.27
N GLU A 56 -4.21 -3.97 -5.87
CA GLU A 56 -5.00 -2.99 -6.62
C GLU A 56 -4.31 -2.56 -7.92
N LEU A 57 -2.97 -2.50 -7.93
CA LEU A 57 -2.17 -2.26 -9.14
C LEU A 57 -2.11 -3.46 -10.09
N GLY A 58 -2.72 -4.60 -9.73
CA GLY A 58 -2.79 -5.80 -10.56
C GLY A 58 -1.71 -6.84 -10.27
N GLU A 59 -0.88 -6.66 -9.24
CA GLU A 59 0.15 -7.62 -8.87
C GLU A 59 -0.48 -8.93 -8.33
N GLY A 60 0.07 -10.06 -8.77
CA GLY A 60 -0.42 -11.39 -8.37
C GLY A 60 -0.04 -11.73 -6.93
N LEU A 61 -0.94 -12.42 -6.20
CA LEU A 61 -0.65 -12.86 -4.82
C LEU A 61 0.61 -13.73 -4.69
N PRO A 62 0.94 -14.65 -5.64
CA PRO A 62 2.18 -15.40 -5.56
C PRO A 62 3.42 -14.51 -5.65
N ALA A 63 3.39 -13.46 -6.49
CA ALA A 63 4.50 -12.52 -6.63
C ALA A 63 4.68 -11.68 -5.37
N ILE A 64 3.57 -11.17 -4.80
CA ILE A 64 3.58 -10.44 -3.52
C ILE A 64 4.10 -11.34 -2.39
N ALA A 65 3.70 -12.61 -2.36
CA ALA A 65 4.15 -13.56 -1.35
C ALA A 65 5.65 -13.83 -1.44
N GLN A 66 6.18 -13.95 -2.65
CA GLN A 66 7.60 -14.13 -2.89
C GLN A 66 8.41 -12.89 -2.51
N ASP A 67 7.96 -11.70 -2.92
CA ASP A 67 8.66 -10.43 -2.62
C ASP A 67 8.68 -10.11 -1.13
N LEU A 68 7.58 -10.43 -0.42
CA LEU A 68 7.49 -10.21 1.02
C LEU A 68 8.04 -11.38 1.85
N GLU A 69 8.61 -12.41 1.21
CA GLU A 69 9.10 -13.64 1.84
C GLU A 69 8.07 -14.27 2.81
N MET A 70 6.78 -14.19 2.45
CA MET A 70 5.67 -14.67 3.25
C MET A 70 4.95 -15.85 2.60
N PRO A 71 4.35 -16.76 3.38
CA PRO A 71 3.50 -17.80 2.83
C PRO A 71 2.31 -17.21 2.05
N TYR A 72 2.00 -17.80 0.90
CA TYR A 72 0.86 -17.40 0.07
C TYR A 72 -0.46 -17.30 0.85
N GLU A 73 -0.74 -18.27 1.73
CA GLU A 73 -1.94 -18.28 2.55
C GLU A 73 -1.98 -17.11 3.56
N THR A 74 -0.81 -16.67 4.06
CA THR A 74 -0.69 -15.47 4.91
C THR A 74 -1.05 -14.22 4.12
N VAL A 75 -0.50 -14.06 2.91
CA VAL A 75 -0.81 -12.91 2.05
C VAL A 75 -2.30 -12.88 1.71
N LYS A 76 -2.88 -14.02 1.33
CA LYS A 76 -4.32 -14.15 1.05
C LYS A 76 -5.17 -13.77 2.26
N THR A 77 -4.76 -14.18 3.46
CA THR A 77 -5.40 -13.82 4.72
C THR A 77 -5.32 -12.32 4.98
N TYR A 78 -4.15 -11.72 4.77
CA TYR A 78 -3.96 -10.27 4.96
C TYR A 78 -4.75 -9.44 3.97
N VAL A 79 -4.86 -9.84 2.70
CA VAL A 79 -5.78 -9.19 1.75
C VAL A 79 -7.22 -9.23 2.25
N LYS A 80 -7.69 -10.40 2.71
CA LYS A 80 -9.05 -10.55 3.23
C LYS A 80 -9.31 -9.66 4.45
N LEU A 81 -8.35 -9.59 5.38
CA LEU A 81 -8.47 -8.77 6.58
C LEU A 81 -8.38 -7.28 6.27
N ALA A 82 -7.46 -6.87 5.39
CA ALA A 82 -7.30 -5.49 4.94
C ALA A 82 -8.58 -4.97 4.27
N ARG A 83 -9.18 -5.77 3.38
CA ARG A 83 -10.46 -5.43 2.72
C ARG A 83 -11.64 -5.33 3.68
N ARG A 84 -11.63 -6.08 4.79
CA ARG A 84 -12.68 -6.02 5.82
C ARG A 84 -12.53 -4.79 6.72
N ALA A 85 -11.32 -4.26 6.80
CA ALA A 85 -11.03 -3.08 7.60
C ALA A 85 -11.32 -1.78 6.83
N LEU A 86 -11.27 -1.77 5.50
CA LEU A 86 -11.77 -0.65 4.69
C LEU A 86 -13.30 -0.56 4.73
#